data_AF-A0A7W9V216-F1
#
_entry.id   AF-A0A7W9V216-F1
#
_cell.length_a   1.000
_cell.length_b   1.000
_cell.length_c   1.000
_cell.angle_alpha   90.00
_cell.angle_beta   90.00
_cell.angle_gamma   90.00
#
_symmetry.space_group_name_H-M   'P 1'
#
loop_
_entity.id
_entity.type
_entity.pdbx_description
1 polymer ?
#
loop_
_entity_poly.entity_id
_entity_poly.type
_entity_poly.pdbx_seq_one_letter_code
_entity_poly.pdbx_strand_id
1 'polypeptide(L)'
;MTGARRTPGDTLREARRRDSQTKRGKVLAALDAMKDSGTAITFVGVARAAEVSNWLVYRDGVREHIEAAMKGQDKAARRRREGGAGASVASLATDLELLREENKALRQERDGLKRAVQRSLGAALDQEGARSATQRIGDLQAEIHKVKDELAAARAQNTALKRQLADAQEEVIAVREAGRQMFKSINRPT
;
A
#
# COMPACT_ATOMS: atom_id res chain seq x y z
N MET A 1 -43.38 -58.06 3.42
CA MET A 1 -43.48 -56.60 3.20
C MET A 1 -42.07 -56.01 3.32
N THR A 2 -41.32 -56.06 2.22
CA THR A 2 -39.90 -55.68 2.16
C THR A 2 -39.78 -54.17 1.98
N GLY A 3 -39.36 -53.45 3.03
CA GLY A 3 -39.05 -52.03 2.95
C GLY A 3 -37.89 -51.80 1.99
N ALA A 4 -38.14 -51.09 0.88
CA ALA A 4 -37.11 -50.71 -0.07
C ALA A 4 -36.00 -49.93 0.67
N ARG A 5 -34.78 -50.47 0.68
CA ARG A 5 -33.62 -49.83 1.31
C ARG A 5 -33.33 -48.51 0.56
N ARG A 6 -33.36 -47.38 1.28
CA ARG A 6 -32.97 -46.06 0.76
C ARG A 6 -31.62 -46.17 0.06
N THR A 7 -31.54 -45.68 -1.17
CA THR A 7 -30.26 -45.59 -1.89
C THR A 7 -29.52 -44.32 -1.46
N PRO A 8 -28.18 -44.28 -1.55
CA PRO A 8 -27.41 -43.05 -1.33
C PRO A 8 -27.83 -41.88 -2.26
N GLY A 9 -28.39 -42.17 -3.44
CA GLY A 9 -28.94 -41.14 -4.34
C GLY A 9 -30.23 -40.52 -3.82
N ASP A 10 -31.06 -41.29 -3.11
CA ASP A 10 -32.31 -40.80 -2.51
C ASP A 10 -32.04 -39.87 -1.33
N THR A 11 -31.06 -40.21 -0.50
CA THR A 11 -30.67 -39.36 0.65
C THR A 11 -30.09 -38.03 0.19
N LEU A 12 -29.28 -38.01 -0.87
CA LEU A 12 -28.76 -36.78 -1.47
C LEU A 12 -29.85 -35.90 -2.11
N ARG A 13 -30.81 -36.51 -2.83
CA ARG A 13 -31.96 -35.77 -3.39
C ARG A 13 -32.82 -35.16 -2.29
N GLU A 14 -33.08 -35.91 -1.23
CA GLU A 14 -33.87 -35.45 -0.09
C GLU A 14 -33.17 -34.32 0.67
N ALA A 15 -31.87 -34.45 0.91
CA ALA A 15 -31.05 -33.40 1.51
C ALA A 15 -31.05 -32.12 0.66
N ARG A 16 -30.87 -32.24 -0.66
CA ARG A 16 -30.93 -31.10 -1.59
C ARG A 16 -32.30 -30.43 -1.61
N ARG A 17 -33.39 -31.20 -1.51
CA ARG A 17 -34.75 -30.65 -1.43
C ARG A 17 -34.96 -29.84 -0.16
N ARG A 18 -34.52 -30.36 1.00
CA ARG A 18 -34.58 -29.64 2.29
C ARG A 18 -33.75 -28.36 2.27
N ASP A 19 -32.53 -28.43 1.74
CA ASP A 19 -31.66 -27.25 1.59
C ASP A 19 -32.30 -26.18 0.70
N SER A 20 -32.87 -26.58 -0.44
CA SER A 20 -33.60 -25.68 -1.33
C SER A 20 -34.81 -25.02 -0.64
N GLN A 21 -35.62 -25.79 0.09
CA GLN A 21 -36.77 -25.27 0.84
C GLN A 21 -36.33 -24.29 1.94
N THR A 22 -35.26 -24.61 2.67
CA THR A 22 -34.70 -23.74 3.71
C THR A 22 -34.26 -22.40 3.13
N LYS A 23 -33.52 -22.43 2.01
CA LYS A 23 -33.05 -21.21 1.34
C LYS A 23 -34.20 -20.38 0.78
N ARG A 24 -35.25 -21.01 0.25
CA ARG A 24 -36.48 -20.30 -0.18
C ARG A 24 -37.20 -19.66 1.00
N GLY A 25 -37.28 -20.35 2.15
CA GLY A 25 -37.82 -19.78 3.39
C GLY A 25 -37.05 -18.55 3.85
N LYS A 26 -35.71 -18.59 3.80
CA LYS A 26 -34.87 -17.41 4.11
C LYS A 26 -35.18 -16.22 3.19
N VAL A 27 -35.38 -16.45 1.90
CA VAL A 27 -35.72 -15.38 0.95
C VAL A 27 -37.06 -14.73 1.29
N LEU A 28 -38.09 -15.53 1.63
CA LEU A 28 -39.39 -14.99 2.02
C LEU A 28 -39.30 -14.18 3.32
N ALA A 29 -38.59 -14.70 4.33
CA ALA A 29 -38.37 -13.99 5.59
C ALA A 29 -37.62 -12.66 5.37
N ALA A 30 -36.60 -12.64 4.51
CA ALA A 30 -35.88 -11.43 4.16
C ALA A 30 -36.80 -10.43 3.42
N LEU A 31 -37.67 -10.89 2.54
CA LEU A 31 -38.64 -10.01 1.86
C LEU A 31 -39.59 -9.35 2.86
N ASP A 32 -40.11 -10.09 3.84
CA ASP A 32 -41.02 -9.53 4.83
C ASP A 32 -40.29 -8.52 5.74
N ALA A 33 -39.08 -8.83 6.20
CA ALA A 33 -38.25 -7.87 6.93
C ALA A 33 -37.94 -6.59 6.13
N MET A 34 -37.70 -6.71 4.82
CA MET A 34 -37.47 -5.56 3.94
C MET A 34 -38.74 -4.73 3.74
N LYS A 35 -39.92 -5.35 3.68
CA LYS A 35 -41.21 -4.62 3.63
C LYS A 35 -41.44 -3.84 4.92
N ASP A 36 -41.22 -4.48 6.07
CA ASP A 36 -41.48 -3.88 7.39
C ASP A 36 -40.55 -2.70 7.68
N SER A 37 -39.27 -2.84 7.32
CA SER A 37 -38.27 -1.78 7.45
C SER A 37 -38.40 -0.66 6.40
N GLY A 38 -39.16 -0.89 5.33
CA GLY A 38 -39.25 0.03 4.19
C GLY A 38 -37.98 0.08 3.32
N THR A 39 -37.03 -0.83 3.54
CA THR A 39 -35.81 -0.95 2.73
C THR A 39 -36.18 -1.26 1.27
N ALA A 40 -35.45 -0.69 0.31
CA ALA A 40 -35.72 -0.92 -1.11
C ALA A 40 -35.52 -2.40 -1.49
N ILE A 41 -36.59 -3.07 -1.91
CA ILE A 41 -36.54 -4.46 -2.34
C ILE A 41 -35.91 -4.54 -3.73
N THR A 42 -34.79 -5.28 -3.84
CA THR A 42 -34.10 -5.58 -5.10
C THR A 42 -33.56 -7.00 -5.05
N PHE A 43 -33.34 -7.64 -6.21
CA PHE A 43 -32.78 -9.00 -6.26
C PHE A 43 -31.46 -9.12 -5.49
N VAL A 44 -30.52 -8.19 -5.70
CA VAL A 44 -29.22 -8.19 -5.02
C VAL A 44 -29.38 -7.94 -3.52
N GLY A 45 -30.25 -7.00 -3.14
CA GLY A 45 -30.54 -6.70 -1.73
C GLY A 45 -31.13 -7.92 -1.01
N VAL A 46 -32.09 -8.59 -1.63
CA VAL A 46 -32.72 -9.81 -1.10
C VAL A 46 -31.73 -10.96 -1.01
N ALA A 47 -30.89 -11.18 -2.02
CA ALA A 47 -29.88 -12.24 -1.99
C ALA A 47 -28.89 -12.04 -0.83
N ARG A 48 -28.46 -10.79 -0.60
CA ARG A 48 -27.59 -10.44 0.53
C ARG A 48 -28.30 -10.63 1.87
N ALA A 49 -29.50 -10.10 2.03
CA ALA A 49 -30.26 -10.16 3.28
C ALA A 49 -30.66 -11.59 3.66
N ALA A 50 -30.95 -12.45 2.68
CA ALA A 50 -31.29 -13.85 2.89
C ALA A 50 -30.07 -14.78 2.95
N GLU A 51 -28.85 -14.26 2.75
CA GLU A 51 -27.60 -15.03 2.66
C GLU A 51 -27.66 -16.18 1.64
N VAL A 52 -28.23 -15.90 0.45
CA VAL A 52 -28.35 -16.88 -0.63
C VAL A 52 -27.58 -16.43 -1.87
N SER A 53 -27.30 -17.36 -2.77
CA SER A 53 -26.66 -17.03 -4.04
C SER A 53 -27.57 -16.18 -4.92
N ASN A 54 -26.98 -15.29 -5.71
CA ASN A 54 -27.72 -14.44 -6.65
C ASN A 54 -28.50 -15.28 -7.67
N TRP A 55 -28.01 -16.47 -8.03
CA TRP A 55 -28.73 -17.36 -8.94
C TRP A 55 -30.05 -17.89 -8.36
N LEU A 56 -30.15 -18.09 -7.03
CA LEU A 56 -31.37 -18.58 -6.41
C LEU A 56 -32.50 -17.55 -6.47
N VAL A 57 -32.19 -16.25 -6.33
CA VAL A 57 -33.23 -15.21 -6.37
C VAL A 57 -33.84 -15.02 -7.76
N TYR A 58 -33.14 -15.45 -8.81
CA TYR A 58 -33.65 -15.45 -10.19
C TYR A 58 -34.32 -16.76 -10.61
N ARG A 59 -34.34 -17.79 -9.75
CA ARG A 59 -35.02 -19.06 -10.05
C ARG A 59 -36.54 -18.92 -9.99
N ASP A 60 -37.19 -19.71 -10.82
CA ASP A 60 -38.65 -19.86 -10.82
C ASP A 60 -39.19 -20.25 -9.44
N GLY A 61 -40.28 -19.61 -9.07
CA GLY A 61 -40.92 -19.66 -7.77
C GLY A 61 -40.35 -18.68 -6.73
N VAL A 62 -39.13 -18.15 -6.92
CA VAL A 62 -38.56 -17.12 -6.02
C VAL A 62 -38.61 -15.76 -6.66
N ARG A 63 -38.26 -15.71 -7.95
CA ARG A 63 -38.25 -14.49 -8.75
C ARG A 63 -39.60 -13.77 -8.71
N GLU A 64 -40.69 -14.49 -8.87
CA GLU A 64 -42.05 -13.95 -8.92
C GLU A 64 -42.45 -13.31 -7.60
N HIS A 65 -42.03 -13.88 -6.46
CA HIS A 65 -42.26 -13.29 -5.14
C HIS A 65 -41.49 -11.98 -4.96
N ILE A 66 -40.24 -11.94 -5.42
CA ILE A 66 -39.43 -10.71 -5.37
C ILE A 66 -40.03 -9.63 -6.27
N GLU A 67 -40.38 -9.96 -7.52
CA GLU A 67 -41.01 -9.01 -8.45
C GLU A 67 -42.37 -8.51 -7.95
N ALA A 68 -43.19 -9.38 -7.35
CA ALA A 68 -44.46 -8.99 -6.74
C ALA A 68 -44.25 -8.06 -5.55
N ALA A 69 -43.25 -8.33 -4.71
CA ALA A 69 -42.90 -7.49 -3.57
C ALA A 69 -42.40 -6.11 -4.02
N MET A 70 -41.54 -6.04 -5.06
CA MET A 70 -41.09 -4.79 -5.68
C MET A 70 -42.28 -3.96 -6.19
N LYS A 71 -43.15 -4.56 -7.00
CA LYS A 71 -44.36 -3.88 -7.51
C LYS A 71 -45.28 -3.42 -6.38
N GLY A 72 -45.39 -4.19 -5.30
CA GLY A 72 -46.16 -3.84 -4.12
C GLY A 72 -45.60 -2.62 -3.39
N GLN A 73 -44.29 -2.57 -3.20
CA GLN A 73 -43.59 -1.46 -2.56
C GLN A 73 -43.73 -0.16 -3.37
N ASP A 74 -43.57 -0.23 -4.70
CA ASP A 74 -43.75 0.93 -5.58
C ASP A 74 -45.19 1.47 -5.54
N LYS A 75 -46.19 0.59 -5.59
CA LYS A 75 -47.60 0.97 -5.46
C LYS A 75 -47.91 1.59 -4.10
N ALA A 76 -47.33 1.06 -3.02
CA ALA A 76 -47.48 1.62 -1.68
C ALA A 76 -46.84 3.01 -1.57
N ALA A 77 -45.64 3.19 -2.13
CA ALA A 77 -44.96 4.48 -2.17
C ALA A 77 -45.75 5.52 -2.98
N ARG A 78 -46.29 5.13 -4.14
CA ARG A 78 -47.16 5.99 -4.96
C ARG A 78 -48.42 6.42 -4.21
N ARG A 79 -49.12 5.49 -3.56
CA ARG A 79 -50.31 5.80 -2.75
C ARG A 79 -50.00 6.74 -1.59
N ARG A 80 -48.84 6.61 -0.93
CA ARG A 80 -48.42 7.56 0.12
C ARG A 80 -48.20 8.97 -0.43
N ARG A 81 -47.63 9.09 -1.64
CA ARG A 81 -47.45 10.39 -2.31
C ARG A 81 -48.79 11.01 -2.70
N GLU A 82 -49.68 10.22 -3.29
CA GLU A 82 -51.03 10.68 -3.69
C GLU A 82 -51.89 11.04 -2.47
N GLY A 83 -51.71 10.36 -1.35
CA GLY A 83 -52.39 10.65 -0.08
C GLY A 83 -51.77 11.78 0.76
N GLY A 84 -50.80 12.54 0.23
CA GLY A 84 -50.20 13.70 0.92
C GLY A 84 -49.24 13.35 2.08
N ALA A 85 -48.94 12.06 2.31
CA ALA A 85 -48.02 11.59 3.34
C ALA A 85 -46.55 11.53 2.85
N GLY A 86 -46.27 11.99 1.63
CA GLY A 86 -44.91 12.12 1.09
C GLY A 86 -44.35 13.53 1.31
N ALA A 87 -43.03 13.67 1.36
CA ALA A 87 -42.37 14.98 1.36
C ALA A 87 -42.87 15.81 0.17
N SER A 88 -43.26 17.05 0.44
CA SER A 88 -43.75 17.96 -0.60
C SER A 88 -42.63 18.28 -1.60
N VAL A 89 -42.99 18.67 -2.83
CA VAL A 89 -42.00 19.11 -3.84
C VAL A 89 -41.16 20.28 -3.33
N ALA A 90 -41.77 21.18 -2.53
CA ALA A 90 -41.06 22.28 -1.90
C ALA A 90 -40.03 21.80 -0.86
N SER A 91 -40.39 20.82 -0.02
CA SER A 91 -39.48 20.21 0.96
C SER A 91 -38.31 19.50 0.28
N LEU A 92 -38.56 18.78 -0.82
CA LEU A 92 -37.50 18.13 -1.57
C LEU A 92 -36.56 19.14 -2.25
N ALA A 93 -37.09 20.27 -2.71
CA ALA A 93 -36.26 21.34 -3.29
C ALA A 93 -35.36 21.99 -2.24
N THR A 94 -35.86 22.24 -1.03
CA THR A 94 -35.05 22.77 0.08
C THR A 94 -33.97 21.80 0.52
N ASP A 95 -34.30 20.50 0.63
CA ASP A 95 -33.33 19.47 1.00
C ASP A 95 -32.22 19.35 -0.06
N LEU A 96 -32.58 19.48 -1.34
CA LEU A 96 -31.64 19.44 -2.44
C LEU A 96 -30.68 20.64 -2.40
N GLU A 97 -31.19 21.84 -2.15
CA GLU A 97 -30.38 23.05 -1.99
C GLU A 97 -29.40 22.91 -0.82
N LEU A 98 -29.88 22.40 0.33
CA LEU A 98 -29.05 22.15 1.50
C LEU A 98 -27.93 21.14 1.20
N LEU A 99 -28.27 20.01 0.58
CA LEU A 99 -27.30 18.98 0.20
C LEU A 99 -26.27 19.50 -0.82
N ARG A 100 -26.65 20.41 -1.72
CA ARG A 100 -25.69 21.04 -2.65
C ARG A 100 -24.68 21.91 -1.92
N GLU A 101 -25.12 22.72 -0.97
CA GLU A 101 -24.23 23.56 -0.18
C GLU A 101 -23.32 22.72 0.73
N GLU A 102 -23.84 21.67 1.37
CA GLU A 102 -23.02 20.72 2.13
C GLU A 102 -21.98 20.04 1.24
N ASN A 103 -22.36 19.57 0.04
CA ASN A 103 -21.43 18.93 -0.88
C ASN A 103 -20.31 19.89 -1.31
N LYS A 104 -20.64 21.17 -1.53
CA LYS A 104 -19.69 22.21 -1.87
C LYS A 104 -18.73 22.49 -0.71
N ALA A 105 -19.22 22.59 0.52
CA ALA A 105 -18.39 22.75 1.71
C ALA A 105 -17.42 21.57 1.89
N LEU A 106 -17.92 20.34 1.78
CA LEU A 106 -17.10 19.12 1.87
C LEU A 106 -16.03 19.06 0.78
N ARG A 107 -16.35 19.49 -0.45
CA ARG A 107 -15.35 19.57 -1.53
C ARG A 107 -14.24 20.57 -1.20
N GLN A 108 -14.60 21.73 -0.66
CA GLN A 108 -13.63 22.76 -0.27
C GLN A 108 -12.72 22.26 0.86
N GLU A 109 -13.28 21.61 1.88
CA GLU A 109 -12.52 21.01 2.97
C GLU A 109 -11.58 19.92 2.46
N ARG A 110 -12.07 19.00 1.62
CA ARG A 110 -11.27 17.95 0.98
C ARG A 110 -10.12 18.54 0.17
N ASP A 111 -10.35 19.62 -0.57
CA ASP A 111 -9.31 20.30 -1.35
C ASP A 111 -8.31 21.03 -0.45
N GLY A 112 -8.76 21.56 0.69
CA GLY A 112 -7.91 22.15 1.72
C GLY A 112 -6.99 21.13 2.39
N LEU A 113 -7.55 20.00 2.83
CA LEU A 113 -6.82 18.88 3.42
C LEU A 113 -5.81 18.29 2.43
N LYS A 114 -6.20 18.09 1.16
CA LYS A 114 -5.28 17.60 0.12
C LYS A 114 -4.09 18.53 -0.05
N ARG A 115 -4.32 19.85 -0.09
CA ARG A 115 -3.25 20.84 -0.18
C ARG A 115 -2.37 20.86 1.07
N ALA A 116 -2.94 20.70 2.26
CA ALA A 116 -2.18 20.63 3.51
C ALA A 116 -1.26 19.40 3.53
N VAL A 117 -1.78 18.23 3.17
CA VAL A 117 -1.02 16.97 3.07
C VAL A 117 0.11 17.07 2.04
N GLN A 118 -0.16 17.65 0.86
CA GLN A 118 0.87 17.88 -0.14
C GLN A 118 2.02 18.75 0.38
N ARG A 119 1.70 19.83 1.11
CA ARG A 119 2.73 20.70 1.71
C ARG A 119 3.52 19.98 2.80
N SER A 120 2.87 19.22 3.68
CA SER A 120 3.57 18.49 4.75
C SER A 120 4.48 17.39 4.19
N LEU A 121 4.03 16.69 3.14
CA LEU A 121 4.86 15.70 2.44
C LEU A 121 6.07 16.35 1.76
N GLY A 122 5.87 17.50 1.08
CA GLY A 122 6.98 18.26 0.51
C GLY A 122 8.02 18.64 1.56
N ALA A 123 7.58 19.24 2.67
CA ALA A 123 8.48 19.61 3.77
C ALA A 123 9.21 18.41 4.39
N ALA A 124 8.55 17.26 4.52
CA ALA A 124 9.17 16.04 5.04
C ALA A 124 10.24 15.49 4.09
N LEU A 125 9.98 15.49 2.79
CA LEU A 125 10.94 15.07 1.76
C LEU A 125 12.16 16.01 1.72
N ASP A 126 11.94 17.32 1.81
CA ASP A 126 13.02 18.31 1.85
C ASP A 126 13.92 18.11 3.08
N GLN A 127 13.32 17.83 4.26
CA GLN A 127 14.08 17.52 5.47
C GLN A 127 14.90 16.23 5.35
N GLU A 128 14.32 15.17 4.78
CA GLU A 128 15.02 13.90 4.60
C GLU A 128 16.17 14.04 3.59
N GLY A 129 15.93 14.77 2.49
CA GLY A 129 16.97 15.12 1.53
C GLY A 129 18.11 15.92 2.16
N ALA A 130 17.80 16.92 2.99
CA ALA A 130 18.79 17.72 3.69
C ALA A 130 19.62 16.89 4.70
N ARG A 131 18.99 15.96 5.43
CA ARG A 131 19.70 15.04 6.34
C ARG A 131 20.64 14.12 5.58
N SER A 132 20.15 13.50 4.51
CA SER A 132 20.95 12.62 3.65
C SER A 132 22.15 13.35 3.05
N ALA A 133 21.95 14.57 2.54
CA ALA A 133 23.04 15.40 2.02
C ALA A 133 24.08 15.74 3.09
N THR A 134 23.63 16.10 4.31
CA THR A 134 24.52 16.42 5.44
C THR A 134 25.36 15.22 5.85
N GLN A 135 24.74 14.03 5.94
CA GLN A 135 25.46 12.79 6.22
C GLN A 135 26.51 12.50 5.15
N ARG A 136 26.15 12.59 3.86
CA ARG A 136 27.07 12.37 2.75
C ARG A 136 28.24 13.35 2.76
N ILE A 137 27.99 14.62 3.10
CA ILE A 137 29.05 15.62 3.26
C ILE A 137 30.00 15.23 4.40
N GLY A 138 29.46 14.79 5.54
CA GLY A 138 30.26 14.30 6.67
C GLY A 138 31.14 13.10 6.29
N ASP A 139 30.58 12.12 5.59
CA ASP A 139 31.33 10.95 5.11
C ASP A 139 32.46 11.36 4.15
N LEU A 140 32.16 12.25 3.20
CA LEU A 140 33.16 12.76 2.25
C LEU A 140 34.26 13.58 2.95
N GLN A 141 33.91 14.36 3.97
CA GLN A 141 34.90 15.07 4.77
C GLN A 141 35.83 14.10 5.53
N ALA A 142 35.27 13.04 6.12
CA ALA A 142 36.05 12.01 6.80
C ALA A 142 37.01 11.29 5.84
N GLU A 143 36.54 10.92 4.64
CA GLU A 143 37.39 10.34 3.59
C GLU A 143 38.48 11.31 3.11
N ILE A 144 38.16 12.59 2.91
CA ILE A 144 39.16 13.61 2.56
C ILE A 144 40.23 13.72 3.65
N HIS A 145 39.84 13.70 4.93
CA HIS A 145 40.79 13.72 6.04
C HIS A 145 41.70 12.50 6.02
N LYS A 146 41.11 11.30 5.90
CA LYS A 146 41.86 10.05 5.80
C LYS A 146 42.86 10.05 4.65
N VAL A 147 42.43 10.44 3.44
CA VAL A 147 43.32 10.50 2.27
C VAL A 147 44.44 11.53 2.46
N LYS A 148 44.16 12.67 3.13
CA LYS A 148 45.19 13.65 3.46
C LYS A 148 46.23 13.09 4.43
N ASP A 149 45.80 12.36 5.44
CA ASP A 149 46.69 11.74 6.43
C ASP A 149 47.55 10.64 5.76
N GLU A 150 46.95 9.80 4.93
CA GLU A 150 47.67 8.80 4.12
C GLU A 150 48.69 9.45 3.18
N LEU A 151 48.32 10.55 2.52
CA LEU A 151 49.22 11.32 1.66
C LEU A 151 50.39 11.92 2.46
N ALA A 152 50.13 12.45 3.65
CA ALA A 152 51.16 12.99 4.53
C ALA A 152 52.13 11.89 4.99
N ALA A 153 51.61 10.73 5.39
CA ALA A 153 52.42 9.58 5.78
C ALA A 153 53.28 9.06 4.61
N ALA A 154 52.70 8.91 3.42
CA ALA A 154 53.42 8.48 2.22
C ALA A 154 54.53 9.47 1.83
N ARG A 155 54.29 10.78 1.96
CA ARG A 155 55.30 11.81 1.74
C ARG A 155 56.45 11.73 2.74
N ALA A 156 56.13 11.52 4.03
CA ALA A 156 57.15 11.35 5.06
C ALA A 156 58.03 10.12 4.79
N GLN A 157 57.41 8.98 4.43
CA GLN A 157 58.12 7.76 4.04
C GLN A 157 59.01 7.99 2.81
N ASN A 158 58.51 8.68 1.78
CA ASN A 158 59.30 8.98 0.58
C ASN A 158 60.54 9.82 0.91
N THR A 159 60.40 10.82 1.78
CA THR A 159 61.53 11.64 2.24
C THR A 159 62.54 10.81 3.03
N ALA A 160 62.09 9.91 3.91
CA ALA A 160 62.97 9.02 4.66
C ALA A 160 63.74 8.06 3.74
N LEU A 161 63.07 7.44 2.78
CA LEU A 161 63.70 6.54 1.80
C LEU A 161 64.72 7.28 0.92
N LYS A 162 64.42 8.51 0.51
CA LYS A 162 65.37 9.35 -0.25
C LYS A 162 66.63 9.65 0.55
N ARG A 163 66.48 9.91 1.85
CA ARG A 163 67.63 10.12 2.74
C ARG A 163 68.47 8.86 2.89
N GLN A 164 67.84 7.72 3.15
CA GLN A 164 68.54 6.42 3.22
C GLN A 164 69.28 6.09 1.92
N LEU A 165 68.67 6.40 0.77
CA LEU A 165 69.31 6.21 -0.53
C LEU A 165 70.55 7.10 -0.68
N ALA A 166 70.48 8.35 -0.25
CA ALA A 166 71.61 9.27 -0.29
C ALA A 166 72.75 8.78 0.63
N ASP A 167 72.43 8.42 1.87
CA ASP A 167 73.40 7.90 2.85
C ASP A 167 74.10 6.64 2.30
N ALA A 168 73.35 5.68 1.74
CA ALA A 168 73.91 4.48 1.13
C ALA A 168 74.77 4.77 -0.12
N GLN A 169 74.40 5.78 -0.92
CA GLN A 169 75.20 6.22 -2.06
C GLN A 169 76.55 6.80 -1.61
N GLU A 170 76.54 7.62 -0.55
CA GLU A 170 77.76 8.16 0.06
C GLU A 170 78.66 7.03 0.61
N GLU A 171 78.09 6.05 1.30
CA GLU A 171 78.83 4.87 1.78
C GLU A 171 79.49 4.09 0.64
N VAL A 172 78.76 3.82 -0.46
CA VAL A 172 79.31 3.12 -1.63
C VAL A 172 80.45 3.92 -2.27
N ILE A 173 80.34 5.24 -2.35
CA ILE A 173 81.40 6.12 -2.86
C ILE A 173 82.63 6.03 -1.95
N ALA A 174 82.45 6.16 -0.63
CA ALA A 174 83.52 6.07 0.36
C ALA A 174 84.25 4.72 0.32
N VAL A 175 83.51 3.61 0.25
CA VAL A 175 84.10 2.25 0.13
C VAL A 175 84.89 2.10 -1.17
N ARG A 176 84.37 2.61 -2.30
CA ARG A 176 85.08 2.58 -3.59
C ARG A 176 86.36 3.43 -3.58
N GLU A 177 86.35 4.55 -2.87
CA GLU A 177 87.54 5.40 -2.71
C GLU A 177 88.59 4.75 -1.81
N ALA A 178 88.17 4.21 -0.65
CA ALA A 178 89.04 3.46 0.23
C ALA A 178 89.68 2.25 -0.48
N GLY A 179 88.89 1.49 -1.25
CA GLY A 179 89.38 0.39 -2.07
C GLY A 179 90.41 0.86 -3.11
N ARG A 180 90.15 1.96 -3.82
CA ARG A 180 91.11 2.56 -4.76
C ARG A 180 92.42 2.97 -4.08
N GLN A 181 92.37 3.55 -2.88
CA GLN A 181 93.57 3.92 -2.12
C GLN A 181 94.35 2.69 -1.65
N MET A 182 93.66 1.67 -1.16
CA MET A 182 94.28 0.41 -0.76
C MET A 182 95.00 -0.27 -1.94
N PHE A 183 94.35 -0.36 -3.11
CA PHE A 183 95.01 -0.88 -4.32
C PHE A 183 96.21 -0.04 -4.75
N LYS A 184 96.14 1.29 -4.65
CA LYS A 184 97.29 2.17 -4.93
C LYS A 184 98.45 1.94 -3.95
N SER A 185 98.17 1.69 -2.67
CA SER A 185 99.22 1.39 -1.68
C SER A 185 99.88 0.03 -1.90
N ILE A 186 99.14 -0.97 -2.39
CA ILE A 186 99.66 -2.32 -2.68
C ILE A 186 100.48 -2.32 -3.97
N ASN A 187 100.07 -1.58 -4.99
CA ASN A 187 100.75 -1.53 -6.30
C ASN A 187 101.89 -0.49 -6.37
N ARG A 188 102.27 0.14 -5.25
CA ARG A 188 103.42 1.05 -5.22
C ARG A 188 104.69 0.22 -5.09
N PRO A 189 105.56 0.13 -6.11
CA PRO A 189 106.81 -0.63 -5.99
C PRO A 189 107.71 0.07 -4.98
N THR A 190 108.35 -0.72 -4.11
CA THR A 190 109.52 -0.30 -3.32
C THR A 190 110.67 0.10 -4.22
#